data_AF-A0A845JY00-F1
#
_entry.id   AF-A0A845JY00-F1
#
_cell.length_a   1.000
_cell.length_b   1.000
_cell.length_c   1.000
_cell.angle_alpha   90.00
_cell.angle_beta   90.00
_cell.angle_gamma   90.00
#
_symmetry.space_group_name_H-M   'P 1'
#
loop_
_entity.id
_entity.type
_entity.pdbx_description
1 polymer ?
#
loop_
_entity_poly.entity_id
_entity_poly.type
_entity_poly.pdbx_seq_one_letter_code
_entity_poly.pdbx_strand_id
1 'polypeptide(L)' 'RAVESYLYSTRDQNVYIKALEKEFHFRAWEAMKTEQSLKYTLEEVDSLALENGFEVVENLFDSKKYFVDSIWRVAR' A
#
# COMPACT_ATOMS: atom_id res chain seq x y z
N ARG A 1 4.17 -9.07 3.47
CA ARG A 1 2.89 -9.50 2.82
C ARG A 1 1.98 -8.28 2.66
N ALA A 2 1.12 -8.22 1.64
CA ALA A 2 0.22 -7.08 1.42
C ALA A 2 -1.24 -7.44 1.71
N VAL A 3 -2.01 -6.46 2.19
CA VAL A 3 -3.47 -6.46 2.05
C VAL A 3 -3.80 -5.70 0.78
N GLU A 4 -4.72 -6.22 -0.02
CA GLU A 4 -5.15 -5.60 -1.27
C GLU A 4 -6.66 -5.34 -1.23
N SER A 5 -7.05 -4.14 -1.66
CA SER A 5 -8.44 -3.71 -1.73
C SER A 5 -8.88 -3.70 -3.19
N TYR A 6 -10.10 -4.17 -3.44
CA TYR A 6 -10.68 -4.26 -4.77
C TYR A 6 -12.12 -3.73 -4.77
N LEU A 7 -12.49 -3.09 -5.86
CA LEU A 7 -13.88 -2.80 -6.19
C LEU A 7 -14.33 -3.77 -7.29
N TYR A 8 -15.48 -4.41 -7.09
CA TYR A 8 -16.03 -5.35 -8.07
C TYR A 8 -17.26 -4.73 -8.74
N SER A 9 -17.31 -4.84 -10.07
CA SER A 9 -18.54 -4.56 -10.80
C SER A 9 -19.51 -5.71 -10.57
N THR A 10 -20.63 -5.53 -9.85
CA THR A 10 -21.57 -6.64 -9.56
C THR A 10 -22.49 -7.00 -10.71
N ARG A 11 -22.39 -6.28 -11.83
CA ARG A 11 -23.17 -6.46 -13.05
C ARG A 11 -22.35 -6.04 -14.26
N ASP A 12 -22.83 -6.40 -15.44
CA ASP A 12 -22.34 -5.83 -16.68
C ASP A 12 -22.83 -4.37 -16.79
N GLN A 13 -21.92 -3.40 -16.96
CA GLN A 13 -22.27 -1.99 -16.98
C GLN A 13 -21.27 -1.12 -17.74
N ASN A 14 -21.78 0.00 -18.25
CA ASN A 14 -20.99 1.08 -18.82
C ASN A 14 -21.08 2.32 -17.92
N VAL A 15 -19.93 2.89 -17.57
CA VAL A 15 -19.82 4.10 -16.75
C VAL A 15 -19.27 5.23 -17.61
N TYR A 16 -20.10 6.22 -17.89
CA TYR A 16 -19.70 7.43 -18.61
C TYR A 16 -19.26 8.54 -17.64
N ILE A 17 -18.03 9.01 -17.79
CA ILE A 17 -17.48 10.11 -17.00
C ILE A 17 -17.49 11.38 -17.85
N LYS A 18 -18.48 12.26 -17.61
CA LYS A 18 -18.71 13.46 -18.41
C LYS A 18 -17.49 14.37 -18.55
N ALA A 19 -16.76 14.59 -17.46
CA ALA A 19 -15.57 15.46 -17.47
C ALA A 19 -14.43 14.93 -18.35
N LEU A 20 -14.45 13.64 -18.67
CA LEU A 20 -13.47 12.97 -19.53
C LEU A 20 -14.01 12.69 -20.94
N GLU A 21 -15.30 12.99 -21.17
CA GLU A 21 -16.03 12.62 -22.39
C GLU A 21 -15.83 11.15 -22.79
N LYS A 22 -15.79 10.27 -21.80
CA LYS A 22 -15.35 8.88 -21.99
C LYS A 22 -16.23 7.88 -21.26
N GLU A 23 -16.51 6.78 -21.94
CA GLU A 23 -17.19 5.60 -21.40
C GLU A 23 -16.18 4.50 -21.06
N PHE A 24 -16.42 3.82 -19.94
CA PHE A 24 -15.67 2.66 -19.49
C PHE A 24 -16.64 1.50 -19.29
N HIS A 25 -16.37 0.38 -19.96
CA HIS A 25 -17.15 -0.84 -19.82
C HIS A 25 -16.52 -1.75 -18.76
N PHE A 26 -17.36 -2.33 -17.91
CA PHE A 26 -16.99 -3.32 -16.91
C PHE A 26 -17.90 -4.54 -16.99
N ARG A 27 -17.29 -5.73 -17.07
CA ARG A 27 -18.04 -6.99 -17.04
C ARG A 27 -18.57 -7.28 -15.64
N ALA A 28 -19.60 -8.12 -15.55
CA ALA A 28 -20.03 -8.66 -14.26
C ALA A 28 -18.87 -9.39 -13.56
N TRP A 29 -18.68 -9.06 -12.29
CA TRP A 29 -17.62 -9.50 -11.37
C TRP A 29 -16.20 -9.13 -11.79
N GLU A 30 -16.04 -8.18 -12.71
CA GLU A 30 -14.73 -7.62 -13.01
C GLU A 30 -14.17 -6.87 -11.80
N ALA A 31 -12.94 -7.22 -11.42
CA ALA A 31 -12.24 -6.66 -10.28
C ALA A 31 -11.37 -5.48 -10.70
N MET A 32 -11.46 -4.38 -9.97
CA MET A 32 -10.58 -3.23 -10.08
C MET A 32 -9.76 -3.11 -8.79
N LYS A 33 -8.43 -3.23 -8.89
CA LYS A 33 -7.55 -3.02 -7.74
C LYS A 33 -7.54 -1.53 -7.38
N THR A 34 -7.83 -1.20 -6.14
CA THR A 34 -7.89 0.19 -5.67
C THR A 34 -6.72 0.54 -4.75
N GLU A 35 -6.26 -0.40 -3.93
CA GLU A 35 -5.22 -0.14 -2.94
C GLU A 35 -4.36 -1.37 -2.68
N GLN A 36 -3.11 -1.11 -2.27
CA GLN A 36 -2.23 -2.10 -1.68
C GLN A 36 -1.59 -1.53 -0.41
N SER A 37 -1.81 -2.20 0.73
CA SER A 37 -1.19 -1.88 2.02
C SER A 37 -0.12 -2.94 2.34
N LEU A 38 1.14 -2.62 2.02
CA LEU A 38 2.29 -3.47 2.33
C LEU A 38 2.56 -3.46 3.84
N LYS A 39 2.80 -4.65 4.39
CA LYS A 39 3.26 -4.85 5.78
C LYS A 39 4.71 -5.28 5.75
N TYR A 40 5.50 -4.65 6.59
CA TYR A 40 6.95 -4.79 6.65
C TYR A 40 7.36 -5.52 7.94
N THR A 41 8.38 -6.37 7.85
CA THR A 41 9.11 -6.87 9.01
C THR A 41 10.19 -5.88 9.44
N LEU A 42 10.78 -6.08 10.62
CA LEU A 42 11.87 -5.21 11.08
C LEU A 42 13.11 -5.34 10.19
N GLU A 43 13.41 -6.54 9.71
CA GLU A 43 14.52 -6.78 8.79
C GLU A 43 14.32 -6.07 7.45
N GLU A 44 13.07 -6.00 6.96
CA GLU A 44 12.73 -5.22 5.75
C GLU A 44 12.88 -3.72 6.00
N VAL A 45 12.48 -3.21 7.18
CA VAL A 45 12.69 -1.81 7.58
C VAL A 45 14.18 -1.49 7.68
N ASP A 46 14.99 -2.34 8.30
CA ASP A 46 16.44 -2.16 8.44
C ASP A 46 17.13 -2.16 7.07
N SER A 47 16.72 -3.08 6.19
CA SER A 47 17.24 -3.16 4.82
C SER A 47 16.88 -1.90 4.02
N LEU A 48 15.63 -1.42 4.12
CA LEU A 48 15.20 -0.18 3.48
C LEU A 48 15.99 1.04 3.98
N ALA A 49 16.29 1.11 5.27
CA ALA A 49 17.13 2.18 5.81
C ALA A 49 18.53 2.14 5.18
N LEU A 50 19.18 0.97 5.23
CA LEU A 50 20.53 0.77 4.73
C LEU A 50 20.65 1.09 3.24
N GLU A 51 19.73 0.56 2.42
CA GLU A 51 19.70 0.76 0.97
C GLU A 51 19.55 2.23 0.58
N ASN A 52 18.96 3.05 1.46
CA ASN A 52 18.75 4.48 1.23
C ASN A 52 19.77 5.37 1.97
N GLY A 53 20.85 4.79 2.51
CA GLY A 53 21.92 5.56 3.17
C GLY A 53 21.57 6.01 4.59
N PHE A 54 20.69 5.28 5.26
CA PHE A 54 20.30 5.51 6.64
C PHE A 54 20.67 4.31 7.53
N GLU A 55 20.69 4.54 8.83
CA GLU A 55 20.74 3.51 9.86
C GLU A 55 19.53 3.68 10.80
N VAL A 56 18.98 2.56 11.27
CA VAL A 56 17.92 2.57 12.26
C VAL A 56 18.51 2.85 13.64
N VAL A 57 18.03 3.90 14.29
CA VAL A 57 18.49 4.33 15.62
C VAL A 57 17.62 3.73 16.72
N GLU A 58 16.30 3.73 16.51
CA GLU A 58 15.33 3.24 17.49
C GLU A 58 14.04 2.79 16.80
N ASN A 59 13.38 1.78 17.37
CA ASN A 59 12.07 1.31 16.95
C ASN A 59 11.08 1.47 18.11
N LEU A 60 10.08 2.33 17.92
CA LEU A 60 9.04 2.62 18.90
C LEU A 60 7.81 1.77 18.59
N PHE A 61 7.51 0.83 19.46
CA PHE A 61 6.36 -0.07 19.30
C PHE A 61 5.16 0.39 20.10
N ASP A 62 3.96 0.09 19.59
CA ASP A 62 2.78 0.09 20.43
C ASP A 62 2.85 -1.03 21.50
N SER A 63 1.96 -0.98 22.50
CA SER A 63 1.99 -1.93 23.62
C SER A 63 1.79 -3.39 23.20
N LYS A 64 1.19 -3.65 22.03
CA LYS A 64 0.99 -4.99 21.48
C LYS A 64 2.01 -5.37 20.40
N LYS A 65 2.92 -4.47 20.03
CA LYS A 65 3.92 -4.65 18.96
C LYS A 65 3.33 -5.04 17.61
N TYR A 66 2.17 -4.47 17.26
CA TYR A 66 1.55 -4.60 15.94
C TYR A 66 1.95 -3.48 14.99
N PHE A 67 2.43 -2.35 15.52
CA PHE A 67 2.92 -1.24 14.73
C PHE A 67 4.26 -0.75 15.28
N VAL A 68 5.08 -0.19 14.39
CA VAL A 68 6.38 0.37 14.74
C VAL A 68 6.58 1.69 14.01
N ASP A 69 7.01 2.70 14.77
CA ASP A 69 7.61 3.91 14.23
C ASP A 69 9.13 3.77 14.33
N SER A 70 9.82 3.73 13.18
CA SER A 70 11.27 3.55 13.11
C SER A 70 11.97 4.90 12.91
N ILE A 71 12.88 5.25 13.82
CA ILE A 71 13.65 6.50 13.78
C ILE A 71 14.96 6.25 13.06
N TRP A 72 15.16 6.92 11.93
CA TRP A 72 16.34 6.76 11.09
C TRP A 72 17.26 7.97 11.15
N ARG A 73 18.56 7.73 11.03
CA ARG A 73 19.58 8.77 10.90
C ARG A 73 20.39 8.52 9.62
N VAL A 74 20.82 9.59 8.96
CA VAL A 74 21.75 9.49 7.83
C VAL A 74 23.00 8.75 8.28
N ALA A 75 23.31 7.63 7.62
CA ALA A 75 24.52 6.87 7.88
C ALA A 75 25.73 7.72 7.49
N ARG A 76 26.76 7.74 8.34
CA ARG A 76 28.01 8.45 8.07
C ARG A 76 29.01 7.59 7.32
#